data_AF-H1LIH9-F1
#
_entry.id   AF-H1LIH9-F1
#
_cell.length_a   1.000
_cell.length_b   1.000
_cell.length_c   1.000
_cell.angle_alpha   90.00
_cell.angle_beta   90.00
_cell.angle_gamma   90.00
#
_symmetry.space_group_name_H-M   'P 1'
#
loop_
_entity.id
_entity.type
_entity.pdbx_description
1 polymer ?
#
loop_
_entity_poly.entity_id
_entity_poly.type
_entity_poly.pdbx_seq_one_letter_code
_entity_poly.pdbx_strand_id
1 'polypeptide(L)'
;MLFSTFTLEKTLLYYKGGEFVAQGPWRHRRMYHKGDYEIILCIKGPIYLQINDQRYTLKPHEVLIVPPFTTFYGYQDSQDAVDFYWLHFFSQHKEDAFNSDEDEMTAEVKAKQNKKRKIFLPMYFKLHDYEEATIP
;
A
#
# COMPACT_ATOMS: atom_id res chain seq x y z
N MET A 1 7.40 -2.71 -12.44
CA MET A 1 6.73 -2.58 -11.12
C MET A 1 5.38 -3.30 -11.16
N LEU A 2 4.87 -3.75 -10.01
CA LEU A 2 3.52 -4.34 -9.93
C LEU A 2 2.50 -3.23 -9.68
N PHE A 3 1.45 -3.20 -10.50
CA PHE A 3 0.33 -2.26 -10.40
C PHE A 3 -0.97 -3.00 -10.15
N SER A 4 -1.91 -2.35 -9.46
CA SER A 4 -3.33 -2.73 -9.44
C SER A 4 -4.16 -1.64 -10.11
N THR A 5 -5.23 -2.06 -10.77
CA THR A 5 -6.25 -1.14 -11.28
C THR A 5 -7.35 -0.95 -10.25
N PHE A 6 -7.96 0.22 -10.22
CA PHE A 6 -9.17 0.47 -9.44
C PHE A 6 -10.14 1.28 -10.27
N THR A 7 -11.36 0.76 -10.48
CA THR A 7 -12.41 1.55 -11.14
C THR A 7 -13.16 2.40 -10.13
N LEU A 8 -13.24 3.71 -10.41
CA LEU A 8 -14.08 4.68 -9.69
C LEU A 8 -15.49 4.77 -10.28
N GLU A 9 -15.85 3.93 -11.27
CA GLU A 9 -17.25 3.78 -11.70
C GLU A 9 -18.12 3.22 -10.58
N LYS A 10 -17.51 2.48 -9.64
CA LYS A 10 -18.10 2.21 -8.33
C LYS A 10 -17.25 2.83 -7.23
N THR A 11 -17.90 3.14 -6.12
CA THR A 11 -17.26 3.75 -4.96
C THR A 11 -16.27 2.78 -4.31
N LEU A 12 -15.07 3.25 -4.00
CA LEU A 12 -14.18 2.57 -3.06
C LEU A 12 -14.66 2.89 -1.64
N LEU A 13 -14.91 1.85 -0.83
CA LEU A 13 -15.48 2.02 0.50
C LEU A 13 -14.38 2.06 1.54
N TYR A 14 -14.20 3.20 2.20
CA TYR A 14 -13.37 3.28 3.40
C TYR A 14 -13.90 2.31 4.46
N TYR A 15 -12.99 1.59 5.12
CA TYR A 15 -13.34 0.68 6.20
C TYR A 15 -12.84 1.19 7.56
N LYS A 16 -11.52 1.36 7.69
CA LYS A 16 -10.86 1.77 8.93
C LYS A 16 -9.43 2.22 8.62
N GLY A 17 -8.84 3.02 9.48
CA GLY A 17 -7.43 3.38 9.39
C GLY A 17 -6.94 3.94 10.72
N GLY A 18 -5.65 4.18 10.80
CA GLY A 18 -5.03 4.74 11.98
C GLY A 18 -3.53 4.89 11.85
N GLU A 19 -2.91 5.24 12.95
CA GLU A 19 -1.47 5.32 13.13
C GLU A 19 -1.03 4.22 14.07
N PHE A 20 0.15 3.66 13.84
CA PHE A 20 0.80 2.76 14.77
C PHE A 20 2.19 3.27 15.10
N VAL A 21 2.49 3.39 16.40
CA VAL A 21 3.79 3.81 16.90
C VAL A 21 4.31 2.79 17.91
N ALA A 22 5.58 2.40 17.77
CA ALA A 22 6.31 1.65 18.79
C ALA A 22 7.72 2.23 18.97
N GLN A 23 8.17 2.34 20.22
CA GLN A 23 9.46 2.97 20.58
C GLN A 23 10.63 1.98 20.76
N GLY A 24 10.40 0.69 20.52
CA GLY A 24 11.41 -0.35 20.68
C GLY A 24 11.11 -1.56 19.80
N PRO A 25 11.80 -2.70 20.03
CA PRO A 25 11.73 -3.85 19.14
C PRO A 25 10.28 -4.28 18.86
N TRP A 26 9.94 -4.29 17.58
CA TRP A 26 8.58 -4.60 17.14
C TRP A 26 8.58 -5.44 15.87
N ARG A 27 7.62 -6.37 15.81
CA ARG A 27 7.34 -7.19 14.64
C ARG A 27 5.85 -7.19 14.37
N HIS A 28 5.50 -6.93 13.12
CA HIS A 28 4.10 -6.97 12.70
C HIS A 28 3.50 -8.35 12.96
N ARG A 29 2.33 -8.39 13.60
CA ARG A 29 1.62 -9.63 13.89
C ARG A 29 1.19 -10.31 12.59
N ARG A 30 0.97 -11.63 12.64
CA ARG A 30 0.38 -12.33 11.49
C ARG A 30 -1.09 -11.97 11.36
N MET A 31 -1.46 -11.52 10.17
CA MET A 31 -2.80 -11.07 9.81
C MET A 31 -3.25 -11.72 8.50
N TYR A 32 -4.56 -11.73 8.28
CA TYR A 32 -5.19 -12.16 7.04
C TYR A 32 -6.33 -11.20 6.69
N HIS A 33 -6.25 -10.60 5.50
CA HIS A 33 -7.28 -9.67 5.02
C HIS A 33 -8.41 -10.43 4.36
N LYS A 34 -9.65 -10.19 4.81
CA LYS A 34 -10.83 -10.94 4.32
C LYS A 34 -11.67 -10.06 3.39
N GLY A 35 -11.05 -9.62 2.31
CA GLY A 35 -11.72 -8.91 1.20
C GLY A 35 -11.36 -7.43 1.07
N ASP A 36 -10.65 -6.86 2.04
CA ASP A 36 -10.16 -5.49 2.07
C ASP A 36 -8.71 -5.37 1.60
N TYR A 37 -8.40 -4.23 0.98
CA TYR A 37 -7.04 -3.76 0.75
C TYR A 37 -6.56 -2.99 1.98
N GLU A 38 -5.25 -2.97 2.20
CA GLU A 38 -4.60 -2.11 3.20
C GLU A 38 -3.49 -1.31 2.54
N ILE A 39 -3.48 0.00 2.75
CA ILE A 39 -2.36 0.88 2.43
C ILE A 39 -1.55 1.08 3.70
N ILE A 40 -0.23 0.88 3.63
CA ILE A 40 0.71 1.14 4.73
C ILE A 40 1.69 2.21 4.24
N LEU A 41 1.74 3.36 4.91
CA LEU A 41 2.70 4.44 4.68
C LEU A 41 3.67 4.48 5.86
N CYS A 42 4.93 4.14 5.63
CA CYS A 42 5.96 4.18 6.65
C CYS A 42 6.42 5.62 6.90
N ILE A 43 6.31 6.10 8.14
CA ILE A 43 6.84 7.39 8.58
C ILE A 43 8.23 7.19 9.20
N LYS A 44 8.35 6.19 10.09
CA LYS A 44 9.59 5.76 10.71
C LYS A 44 9.71 4.23 10.64
N GLY A 45 10.90 3.77 10.29
CA GLY A 45 11.17 2.35 10.06
C GLY A 45 12.66 2.04 10.15
N PRO A 46 13.10 0.90 9.60
CA PRO A 46 12.38 0.08 8.63
C PRO A 46 11.29 -0.80 9.23
N ILE A 47 10.24 -1.08 8.45
CA ILE A 47 9.21 -2.08 8.74
C ILE A 47 9.45 -3.27 7.83
N TYR A 48 9.54 -4.46 8.42
CA TYR A 48 9.76 -5.70 7.69
C TYR A 48 8.47 -6.48 7.53
N LEU A 49 7.99 -6.65 6.31
CA LEU A 49 6.73 -7.34 6.01
C LEU A 49 6.96 -8.45 4.99
N GLN A 50 6.30 -9.58 5.20
CA GLN A 50 6.20 -10.65 4.22
C GLN A 50 4.73 -10.80 3.85
N ILE A 51 4.44 -10.71 2.55
CA ILE A 51 3.12 -10.87 1.94
C ILE A 51 3.21 -12.09 1.02
N ASN A 52 2.47 -13.16 1.34
CA ASN A 52 2.67 -14.47 0.72
C ASN A 52 4.17 -14.89 0.78
N ASP A 53 4.81 -15.08 -0.37
CA ASP A 53 6.22 -15.50 -0.49
C ASP A 53 7.18 -14.32 -0.68
N GLN A 54 6.67 -13.09 -0.79
CA GLN A 54 7.49 -11.91 -1.07
C GLN A 54 7.76 -11.10 0.19
N ARG A 55 9.03 -10.73 0.38
CA ARG A 55 9.50 -9.89 1.49
C ARG A 55 9.68 -8.45 1.03
N TYR A 56 9.27 -7.53 1.90
CA TYR A 56 9.32 -6.09 1.72
C TYR A 56 10.00 -5.46 2.94
N THR A 57 10.92 -4.53 2.69
CA THR A 57 11.50 -3.67 3.71
C THR A 57 11.06 -2.25 3.43
N LEU A 58 10.04 -1.79 4.16
CA LEU A 58 9.50 -0.45 4.01
C LEU A 58 10.39 0.53 4.77
N LYS A 59 10.99 1.45 4.04
CA LYS A 59 11.75 2.58 4.59
C LYS A 59 10.85 3.81 4.73
N PRO A 60 11.29 4.85 5.46
CA PRO A 60 10.54 6.09 5.55
C PRO A 60 10.09 6.62 4.19
N HIS A 61 8.82 7.03 4.16
CA HIS A 61 8.07 7.56 3.03
C HIS A 61 7.78 6.55 1.92
N GLU A 62 7.99 5.26 2.16
CA GLU A 62 7.54 4.21 1.25
C GLU A 62 6.13 3.74 1.60
N VAL A 63 5.37 3.47 0.55
CA VAL A 63 3.98 3.01 0.60
C VAL A 63 3.92 1.59 0.08
N LEU A 64 3.24 0.71 0.81
CA LEU A 64 2.92 -0.65 0.41
C LEU A 64 1.41 -0.85 0.41
N ILE A 65 0.92 -1.59 -0.58
CA ILE A 65 -0.48 -1.98 -0.67
C ILE A 65 -0.57 -3.49 -0.50
N VAL A 66 -1.29 -3.91 0.53
CA VAL A 66 -1.59 -5.33 0.78
C VAL A 66 -2.92 -5.66 0.09
N PRO A 67 -2.93 -6.60 -0.87
CA PRO A 67 -4.16 -7.01 -1.54
C PRO A 67 -5.07 -7.83 -0.62
N PRO A 68 -6.38 -7.93 -0.94
CA PRO A 68 -7.31 -8.75 -0.19
C PRO A 68 -6.96 -10.24 -0.26
N PHE A 69 -7.56 -11.02 0.64
CA PHE A 69 -7.43 -12.47 0.70
C PHE A 69 -5.99 -12.97 0.84
N THR A 70 -5.15 -12.14 1.47
CA THR A 70 -3.72 -12.38 1.57
C THR A 70 -3.28 -12.47 3.03
N THR A 71 -2.40 -13.44 3.32
CA THR A 71 -1.72 -13.52 4.61
C THR A 71 -0.46 -12.68 4.58
N PHE A 72 -0.25 -11.88 5.62
CA PHE A 72 0.98 -11.12 5.79
C PHE A 72 1.38 -11.03 7.26
N TYR A 73 2.67 -10.82 7.50
CA TYR A 73 3.26 -10.80 8.83
C TYR A 73 4.65 -10.17 8.80
N GLY A 74 5.19 -9.79 9.97
CA GLY A 74 6.58 -9.35 10.06
C GLY A 74 7.55 -10.52 9.99
N TYR A 75 8.47 -10.53 9.05
CA TYR A 75 9.44 -11.64 8.91
C TYR A 75 10.67 -11.49 9.80
N GLN A 76 10.93 -10.29 10.33
CA GLN A 76 11.95 -10.01 11.33
C GLN A 76 11.55 -8.82 12.20
N ASP A 77 12.26 -8.61 13.31
CA ASP A 77 12.04 -7.47 14.20
C ASP A 77 12.64 -6.19 13.62
N SER A 78 11.89 -5.10 13.74
CA SER A 78 12.41 -3.73 13.63
C SER A 78 13.02 -3.40 14.99
N GLN A 79 14.32 -3.14 15.05
CA GLN A 79 15.04 -2.96 16.33
C GLN A 79 14.79 -1.57 16.93
N ASP A 80 14.70 -0.57 16.06
CA ASP A 80 14.42 0.82 16.42
C ASP A 80 12.92 1.11 16.43
N ALA A 81 12.57 2.35 16.81
CA ALA A 81 11.20 2.83 16.79
C ALA A 81 10.60 2.78 15.38
N VAL A 82 9.34 2.33 15.29
CA VAL A 82 8.53 2.34 14.07
C VAL A 82 7.34 3.26 14.22
N ASP A 83 6.94 3.85 13.10
CA ASP A 83 5.80 4.76 12.96
C ASP A 83 5.23 4.59 11.55
N PHE A 84 3.94 4.28 11.44
CA PHE A 84 3.28 4.17 10.16
C PHE A 84 1.78 4.46 10.23
N TYR A 85 1.28 5.06 9.16
CA TYR A 85 -0.16 5.12 8.89
C TYR A 85 -0.60 3.88 8.13
N TRP A 86 -1.82 3.43 8.44
CA TRP A 86 -2.47 2.34 7.74
C TRP A 86 -3.93 2.68 7.45
N LEU A 87 -4.44 2.24 6.30
CA LEU A 87 -5.82 2.49 5.89
C LEU A 87 -6.37 1.33 5.07
N HIS A 88 -7.52 0.81 5.47
CA HIS A 88 -8.27 -0.23 4.79
C HIS A 88 -9.41 0.34 3.96
N PHE A 89 -9.60 -0.27 2.80
CA PHE A 89 -10.73 0.01 1.93
C PHE A 89 -11.18 -1.24 1.15
N PHE A 90 -12.44 -1.25 0.72
CA PHE A 90 -12.98 -2.27 -0.16
C PHE A 90 -13.15 -1.73 -1.58
N SER A 91 -12.79 -2.56 -2.57
CA SER A 91 -13.29 -2.37 -3.93
C SER A 91 -14.57 -3.17 -4.15
N GLN A 92 -15.54 -2.55 -4.84
CA GLN A 92 -16.79 -3.19 -5.26
C GLN A 92 -16.68 -3.87 -6.64
N HIS A 93 -15.46 -3.97 -7.17
CA HIS A 93 -15.12 -4.66 -8.41
C HIS A 93 -13.90 -5.56 -8.22
N LYS A 94 -13.82 -6.58 -9.09
CA LYS A 94 -12.60 -7.36 -9.22
C LYS A 94 -11.55 -6.49 -9.91
N GLU A 95 -10.44 -6.31 -9.23
CA GLU A 95 -9.31 -5.54 -9.75
C GLU A 95 -8.28 -6.45 -10.41
N ASP A 96 -7.65 -5.93 -11.46
CA ASP A 96 -6.57 -6.60 -12.16
C ASP A 96 -5.23 -6.10 -11.64
N ALA A 97 -4.31 -7.03 -11.42
CA ALA A 97 -2.92 -6.77 -11.08
C ALA A 97 -2.01 -7.17 -12.25
N PHE A 98 -1.05 -6.31 -12.61
CA PHE A 98 -0.16 -6.55 -13.73
C PHE A 98 1.20 -5.88 -13.52
N ASN A 99 2.21 -6.37 -14.24
CA ASN A 99 3.54 -5.76 -14.27
C ASN A 99 3.65 -4.81 -15.46
N SER A 100 4.17 -3.62 -15.24
CA SER A 100 4.53 -2.65 -16.29
C SER A 100 5.67 -1.74 -15.81
N ASP A 101 6.24 -0.96 -16.71
CA ASP A 101 7.23 0.06 -16.40
C ASP A 101 6.57 1.39 -16.00
N GLU A 102 7.27 2.21 -15.21
CA GLU A 102 6.75 3.51 -14.75
C GLU A 102 6.56 4.50 -15.91
N ASP A 103 7.47 4.51 -16.89
CA ASP A 103 7.39 5.41 -18.04
C ASP A 103 6.23 5.02 -18.95
N GLU A 104 6.05 3.71 -19.19
CA GLU A 104 4.91 3.17 -19.93
C GLU A 104 3.60 3.53 -19.25
N MET A 105 3.52 3.39 -17.92
CA MET A 105 2.31 3.69 -17.17
C MET A 105 1.99 5.17 -17.15
N THR A 106 3.01 6.01 -17.00
CA THR A 106 2.87 7.46 -17.08
C THR A 106 2.35 7.89 -18.46
N ALA A 107 2.88 7.30 -19.53
CA ALA A 107 2.42 7.55 -20.89
C ALA A 107 0.95 7.10 -21.07
N GLU A 108 0.57 5.93 -20.55
CA GLU A 108 -0.80 5.41 -20.62
C GLU A 108 -1.79 6.34 -19.89
N VAL A 109 -1.48 6.75 -18.66
CA VAL A 109 -2.33 7.65 -17.87
C VAL A 109 -2.52 8.99 -18.57
N LYS A 110 -1.44 9.55 -19.14
CA LYS A 110 -1.49 10.79 -19.94
C LYS A 110 -2.29 10.62 -21.23
N ALA A 111 -2.14 9.51 -21.94
CA ALA A 111 -2.84 9.25 -23.19
C ALA A 111 -4.34 8.97 -23.00
N LYS A 112 -4.73 8.39 -21.85
CA LYS A 112 -6.11 7.99 -21.55
C LYS A 112 -6.92 9.04 -20.79
N GLN A 113 -6.41 10.27 -20.64
CA GLN A 113 -7.04 11.38 -19.92
C GLN A 113 -8.58 11.33 -20.01
N ASN A 114 -9.20 10.99 -18.88
CA ASN A 114 -10.65 11.06 -18.60
C ASN A 114 -11.63 10.10 -19.31
N LYS A 115 -11.24 9.17 -20.19
CA LYS A 115 -12.26 8.28 -20.83
C LYS A 115 -12.72 7.09 -20.00
N LYS A 116 -11.95 6.70 -18.97
CA LYS A 116 -12.36 5.67 -18.01
C LYS A 116 -12.01 6.17 -16.62
N ARG A 117 -12.98 6.16 -15.70
CA ARG A 117 -12.79 6.49 -14.29
C ARG A 117 -11.97 5.38 -13.62
N LYS A 118 -10.70 5.23 -14.00
CA LYS A 118 -9.79 4.18 -13.54
C LYS A 118 -8.53 4.80 -12.94
N ILE A 119 -8.11 4.28 -11.80
CA ILE A 119 -6.84 4.56 -11.14
C ILE A 119 -5.90 3.38 -11.44
N PHE A 120 -4.64 3.69 -11.69
CA PHE A 120 -3.54 2.73 -11.73
C PHE A 120 -2.64 3.05 -10.54
N LEU A 121 -2.45 2.08 -9.65
CA LEU A 121 -1.75 2.30 -8.39
C LEU A 121 -0.60 1.29 -8.25
N PRO A 122 0.66 1.75 -8.12
CA PRO A 122 1.76 0.85 -7.82
C PRO A 122 1.54 0.19 -6.46
N MET A 123 1.84 -1.10 -6.37
CA MET A 123 1.64 -1.86 -5.13
C MET A 123 2.75 -1.60 -4.09
N TYR A 124 3.88 -1.05 -4.51
CA TYR A 124 4.98 -0.61 -3.65
C TYR A 124 5.72 0.54 -4.33
N PHE A 125 5.83 1.69 -3.67
CA PHE A 125 6.48 2.89 -4.22
C PHE A 125 6.97 3.83 -3.12
N LYS A 126 7.83 4.78 -3.48
CA LYS A 126 8.24 5.87 -2.59
C LYS A 126 7.40 7.10 -2.85
N LEU A 127 6.87 7.70 -1.78
CA LEU A 127 6.16 8.96 -1.82
C LEU A 127 7.18 10.11 -1.73
N HIS A 128 7.25 10.92 -2.78
CA HIS A 128 8.20 12.03 -2.85
C HIS A 128 7.69 13.26 -2.08
N ASP A 129 6.39 13.57 -2.19
CA ASP A 129 5.73 14.70 -1.55
C ASP A 129 5.00 14.28 -0.27
N TYR A 130 5.70 13.58 0.62
CA TYR A 130 5.08 12.98 1.82
C TYR A 130 4.45 14.03 2.75
N GLU A 131 5.02 15.24 2.78
CA GLU A 131 4.52 16.36 3.59
C GLU A 131 3.09 16.77 3.22
N GLU A 132 2.66 16.54 1.97
CA GLU A 132 1.27 16.81 1.55
C GLU A 132 0.31 15.69 1.94
N ALA A 133 0.83 14.50 2.25
CA ALA A 133 0.04 13.30 2.58
C ALA A 133 -0.08 13.05 4.09
N THR A 134 0.70 13.75 4.91
CA THR A 134 0.73 13.61 6.36
C THR A 134 0.43 14.94 7.04
N ILE A 135 -0.33 14.94 8.13
CA ILE A 135 -0.52 16.13 8.95
C ILE A 135 0.58 16.11 10.04
N PRO A 136 1.39 17.17 10.18
CA PRO A 136 2.47 17.24 11.16
C PRO A 136 1.98 17.33 12.61
#